data_AF-A0A1M7J5L4-F1
#
_entry.id   AF-A0A1M7J5L4-F1
#
_cell.length_a   1.000
_cell.length_b   1.000
_cell.length_c   1.000
_cell.angle_alpha   90.00
_cell.angle_beta   90.00
_cell.angle_gamma   90.00
#
_symmetry.space_group_name_H-M   'P 1'
#
loop_
_entity.id
_entity.type
_entity.pdbx_description
1 polymer ?
#
loop_
_entity_poly.entity_id
_entity_poly.type
_entity_poly.pdbx_seq_one_letter_code
_entity_poly.pdbx_strand_id
1 'polypeptide(L)' 'MVYVCDACGWEYDEEKGSPENGIAPGTKFEDLPDDFECPLCGASKEIFSET' A
#
# COMPACT_ATOMS: atom_id res chain seq x y z
N MET A 1 -9.17 -5.53 -2.04
CA MET A 1 -8.02 -6.45 -2.09
C MET A 1 -7.04 -6.05 -1.00
N VAL A 2 -6.21 -6.97 -0.50
CA VAL A 2 -5.15 -6.64 0.46
C VAL A 2 -3.79 -6.84 -0.22
N TYR A 3 -2.86 -5.92 -0.02
CA TYR A 3 -1.49 -5.99 -0.51
C TYR A 3 -0.53 -5.97 0.66
N VAL A 4 0.47 -6.85 0.64
CA VAL A 4 1.46 -6.95 1.71
C VAL A 4 2.83 -6.59 1.15
N CYS A 5 3.53 -5.69 1.84
CA CYS A 5 4.90 -5.35 1.54
C CYS A 5 5.82 -6.54 1.89
N ASP A 6 6.37 -7.24 0.90
CA ASP A 6 7.21 -8.43 1.17
C ASP A 6 8.51 -8.12 1.93
N ALA A 7 8.95 -6.86 1.92
CA ALA A 7 10.14 -6.42 2.64
C ALA A 7 9.95 -6.30 4.17
N CYS A 8 8.75 -5.95 4.65
CA CYS A 8 8.53 -5.64 6.07
C CYS A 8 7.19 -6.11 6.64
N GLY A 9 6.28 -6.63 5.82
CA GLY A 9 4.97 -7.13 6.24
C GLY A 9 3.91 -6.05 6.49
N TRP A 10 4.10 -4.81 6.05
CA TRP A 10 3.05 -3.80 6.14
C TRP A 10 1.90 -4.14 5.18
N GLU A 11 0.67 -4.02 5.64
CA GLU A 11 -0.54 -4.39 4.91
C GLU A 11 -1.32 -3.15 4.45
N TYR A 12 -1.63 -3.11 3.15
CA TYR A 12 -2.52 -2.14 2.54
C TYR A 12 -3.85 -2.80 2.18
N ASP A 13 -4.91 -2.44 2.89
CA ASP A 13 -6.27 -2.88 2.61
C ASP A 13 -6.98 -1.77 1.82
N GLU A 14 -7.33 -2.04 0.55
CA GLU A 14 -8.00 -1.06 -0.31
C GLU A 14 -9.31 -0.54 0.27
N GLU A 15 -10.07 -1.37 1.00
CA GLU A 15 -11.34 -0.94 1.61
C GLU A 15 -11.10 0.07 2.73
N LYS A 16 -9.97 -0.06 3.44
CA LYS A 16 -9.57 0.86 4.52
C LYS A 16 -8.74 2.04 4.01
N GLY A 17 -8.03 1.87 2.90
CA GLY A 17 -6.98 2.78 2.45
C GLY A 17 -5.88 2.92 3.49
N SER A 18 -5.25 4.09 3.54
CA SER A 18 -4.34 4.46 4.62
C SER A 18 -4.50 5.95 4.96
N PRO A 19 -5.56 6.33 5.70
CA PRO A 19 -5.89 7.74 5.95
C PRO A 19 -4.80 8.51 6.69
N GLU A 20 -4.04 7.82 7.55
CA GLU A 20 -2.87 8.37 8.24
C GLU A 20 -1.74 8.78 7.28
N ASN A 21 -1.66 8.13 6.11
CA ASN A 21 -0.72 8.43 5.03
C ASN A 21 -1.39 9.19 3.87
N GLY A 22 -2.60 9.73 4.08
CA GLY A 22 -3.33 10.51 3.09
C GLY A 22 -4.01 9.70 1.98
N ILE A 23 -4.10 8.38 2.12
CA ILE A 23 -4.75 7.50 1.15
C ILE A 23 -6.16 7.20 1.63
N ALA A 24 -7.18 7.61 0.85
CA ALA A 24 -8.56 7.45 1.24
C ALA A 24 -9.04 5.98 1.20
N PRO A 25 -10.01 5.58 2.04
CA PRO A 25 -10.69 4.29 1.92
C PRO A 25 -11.29 4.09 0.53
N GLY A 26 -11.17 2.89 -0.02
CA GLY A 26 -11.59 2.54 -1.38
C GLY A 26 -10.59 2.89 -2.48
N THR A 27 -9.42 3.44 -2.14
CA THR A 27 -8.34 3.68 -3.12
C THR A 27 -7.73 2.34 -3.50
N LYS A 28 -7.76 1.98 -4.79
CA LYS A 28 -7.13 0.74 -5.23
C LYS A 28 -5.62 0.84 -5.16
N PHE A 29 -4.94 -0.27 -4.95
CA PHE A 29 -3.48 -0.30 -4.98
C PHE A 29 -2.96 0.14 -6.35
N GLU A 30 -3.63 -0.26 -7.44
CA GLU A 30 -3.30 0.19 -8.80
C GLU A 30 -3.39 1.72 -8.96
N ASP A 31 -4.33 2.38 -8.26
CA ASP A 31 -4.54 3.83 -8.30
C ASP A 31 -3.54 4.62 -7.42
N LEU A 32 -2.72 3.95 -6.59
CA LEU A 32 -1.66 4.62 -5.84
C LEU A 32 -0.62 5.22 -6.80
N PRO A 33 0.00 6.37 -6.47
CA PRO A 33 1.06 6.97 -7.28
C PRO A 33 2.17 5.98 -7.61
N ASP A 34 2.82 6.12 -8.78
CA ASP A 34 3.98 5.29 -9.16
C ASP A 34 5.16 5.45 -8.18
N ASP A 35 5.28 6.62 -7.57
CA ASP A 35 6.29 6.95 -6.55
C ASP A 35 5.82 6.56 -5.14
N PHE A 36 4.77 5.75 -5.01
CA PHE A 36 4.34 5.26 -3.71
C PHE A 36 5.43 4.39 -3.07
N GLU A 37 5.79 4.74 -1.85
CA GLU A 37 6.70 4.00 -0.99
C GLU A 37 5.96 3.47 0.24
N CYS A 38 6.31 2.27 0.68
CA CYS A 38 5.78 1.66 1.89
C CYS A 38 6.00 2.62 3.08
N PRO A 39 4.95 3.03 3.81
CA PRO A 39 5.08 4.03 4.87
C PRO A 39 5.91 3.53 6.06
N LEU A 40 6.09 2.21 6.19
CA LEU A 40 6.88 1.63 7.27
C LEU A 40 8.38 1.52 6.96
N CYS A 41 8.75 1.20 5.71
CA CYS A 41 10.13 0.85 5.36
C CYS A 41 10.70 1.59 4.14
N GLY A 42 9.90 2.36 3.40
CA GLY A 42 10.31 3.07 2.19
C GLY A 42 10.50 2.18 0.96
N ALA A 43 10.10 0.91 1.00
CA ALA A 43 10.19 0.04 -0.17
C ALA A 43 9.21 0.49 -1.26
N SER A 44 9.61 0.37 -2.53
CA SER A 44 8.77 0.75 -3.66
C SER A 44 7.53 -0.13 -3.80
N LYS A 45 6.52 0.40 -4.49
CA LYS A 45 5.25 -0.27 -4.82
C LYS A 45 5.42 -1.66 -5.46
N GLU A 46 6.53 -1.90 -6.17
CA GLU A 46 6.82 -3.17 -6.85
C GLU A 46 7.10 -4.35 -5.90
N ILE A 47 7.46 -4.07 -4.64
CA ILE A 47 7.76 -5.09 -3.63
C ILE A 47 6.51 -5.69 -2.99
N PHE A 48 5.33 -5.17 -3.32
CA PHE A 48 4.07 -5.62 -2.74
C PHE A 48 3.49 -6.80 -3.50
N SER A 49 2.95 -7.77 -2.74
CA SER A 49 2.21 -8.91 -3.27
C SER A 49 0.75 -8.86 -2.84
N GLU A 50 -0.14 -9.30 -3.72
CA GLU A 50 -1.57 -9.47 -3.44
C GLU A 50 -1.83 -10.64 -2.48
N THR A 51 -2.80 -10.48 -1.58
CA THR A 51 -3.26 -11.47 -0.59
C THR A 51 -4.77 -11.57 -0.57
#